data_AF-A0A7V2EZC9-F1
#
_entry.id   AF-A0A7V2EZC9-F1
#
_cell.length_a   1.000
_cell.length_b   1.000
_cell.length_c   1.000
_cell.angle_alpha   90.00
_cell.angle_beta   90.00
_cell.angle_gamma   90.00
#
_symmetry.space_group_name_H-M   'P 1'
#
loop_
_entity.id
_entity.type
_entity.pdbx_description
1 polymer ?
#
loop_
_entity_poly.entity_id
_entity_poly.type
_entity_poly.pdbx_seq_one_letter_code
_entity_poly.pdbx_strand_id
1 'polypeptide(L)'
;YSDKTDDLQPISDFVMSEVDLLKRSSFQWCDLFGDDAALIASGFNAWGGIFFLQGRWYGLGGGKNLRPRLLAMGERTVCLASADDWLNENETDESAHKTRSWLNQAATDRQLQYLPAEYRQDFGLTRYQASALLAFTFNKSAITQLVTSASDDERRAA
;
A
#
# COMPACT_ATOMS: atom_id res chain seq x y z
N TYR A 1 -50.49 -2.41 18.72
CA TYR A 1 -49.28 -2.87 18.02
C TYR A 1 -49.13 -2.01 16.79
N SER A 2 -48.29 -0.99 16.84
CA SER A 2 -47.99 -0.14 15.68
C SER A 2 -46.59 -0.50 15.19
N ASP A 3 -46.56 -0.92 13.94
CA ASP A 3 -45.38 -1.21 13.14
C ASP A 3 -44.45 0.01 13.11
N LYS A 4 -43.17 -0.20 13.41
CA LYS A 4 -42.11 0.79 13.20
C LYS A 4 -41.21 0.22 12.10
N THR A 5 -41.53 0.59 10.87
CA THR A 5 -40.61 0.52 9.74
C THR A 5 -39.46 1.48 10.05
N ASP A 6 -38.34 0.92 10.49
CA ASP A 6 -37.08 1.62 10.60
C ASP A 6 -36.60 1.90 9.17
N ASP A 7 -36.64 3.18 8.77
CA ASP A 7 -36.09 3.69 7.52
C ASP A 7 -34.59 3.42 7.52
N LEU A 8 -34.17 2.27 6.98
CA LEU A 8 -32.78 2.03 6.59
C LEU A 8 -32.49 2.90 5.37
N GLN A 9 -32.23 4.19 5.62
CA GLN A 9 -31.68 5.07 4.61
C GLN A 9 -30.33 4.47 4.16
N PRO A 10 -30.16 4.14 2.88
CA PRO A 10 -28.87 3.69 2.36
C PRO A 10 -27.85 4.79 2.63
N ILE A 11 -26.69 4.42 3.18
CA ILE A 11 -25.59 5.35 3.45
C ILE A 11 -25.19 5.97 2.10
N SER A 12 -25.61 7.21 1.87
CA SER A 12 -25.32 8.01 0.69
C SER A 12 -23.81 8.16 0.53
N ASP A 13 -23.30 7.78 -0.64
CA ASP A 13 -21.95 8.01 -1.18
C ASP A 13 -21.05 8.88 -0.31
N PHE A 14 -20.44 8.25 0.69
CA PHE A 14 -19.44 8.92 1.50
C PHE A 14 -18.17 9.00 0.66
N VAL A 15 -17.91 10.16 0.06
CA VAL A 15 -16.64 10.45 -0.60
C VAL A 15 -15.55 10.37 0.46
N MET A 16 -14.83 9.25 0.53
CA MET A 16 -13.72 9.11 1.46
C MET A 16 -12.57 9.99 0.98
N SER A 17 -12.17 10.97 1.79
CA SER A 17 -10.98 11.74 1.47
C SER A 17 -9.75 10.85 1.63
N GLU A 18 -8.68 11.14 0.88
CA GLU A 18 -7.41 10.42 1.00
C GLU A 18 -6.88 10.40 2.44
N VAL A 19 -7.05 11.53 3.14
CA VAL A 19 -6.65 11.66 4.55
C VAL A 19 -7.45 10.72 5.45
N ASP A 20 -8.73 10.49 5.15
CA ASP A 20 -9.58 9.56 5.89
C ASP A 20 -9.19 8.10 5.61
N LEU A 21 -8.84 7.77 4.36
CA LEU A 21 -8.30 6.45 3.98
C LEU A 21 -7.00 6.16 4.75
N LEU A 22 -6.04 7.09 4.73
CA LEU A 22 -4.75 6.91 5.40
C LEU A 22 -4.88 6.82 6.92
N LYS A 23 -5.83 7.54 7.53
CA LYS A 23 -6.09 7.47 8.98
C LYS A 23 -6.76 6.18 9.43
N ARG A 24 -7.56 5.56 8.55
CA ARG A 24 -8.32 4.33 8.84
C ARG A 24 -7.56 3.07 8.48
N SER A 25 -6.58 3.17 7.59
CA SER A 25 -5.68 2.06 7.26
C SER A 25 -5.05 1.50 8.53
N SER A 26 -5.07 0.17 8.63
CA SER A 26 -4.34 -0.59 9.66
C SER A 26 -2.82 -0.52 9.45
N PHE A 27 -2.38 0.00 8.30
CA PHE A 27 -1.01 0.03 7.85
C PHE A 27 -0.48 1.46 7.73
N GLN A 28 0.82 1.63 7.91
CA GLN A 28 1.48 2.90 7.66
C GLN A 28 1.91 2.97 6.18
N TRP A 29 1.51 4.01 5.46
CA TRP A 29 1.94 4.20 4.08
C TRP A 29 3.23 5.01 4.05
N CYS A 30 4.25 4.47 3.39
CA CYS A 30 5.58 5.09 3.27
C CYS A 30 5.78 5.62 1.86
N ASP A 31 6.12 6.91 1.75
CA ASP A 31 6.61 7.50 0.51
C ASP A 31 8.04 7.04 0.25
N LEU A 32 8.24 6.42 -0.92
CA LEU A 32 9.52 5.84 -1.32
C LEU A 32 10.55 6.88 -1.74
N PHE A 33 10.10 8.03 -2.29
CA PHE A 33 10.99 9.00 -2.93
C PHE A 33 10.88 10.42 -2.31
N GLY A 34 9.89 10.66 -1.46
CA GLY A 34 9.66 11.97 -0.83
C GLY A 34 8.95 12.97 -1.73
N ASP A 35 8.42 12.51 -2.87
CA ASP A 35 7.69 13.30 -3.87
C ASP A 35 6.19 12.96 -3.93
N ASP A 36 5.71 12.15 -2.98
CA ASP A 36 4.35 11.65 -2.91
C ASP A 36 3.91 10.85 -4.14
N ALA A 37 4.80 10.44 -5.06
CA ALA A 37 4.46 9.76 -6.32
C ALA A 37 4.46 8.23 -6.21
N ALA A 38 5.01 7.68 -5.12
CA ALA A 38 5.01 6.25 -4.87
C ALA A 38 4.87 5.96 -3.37
N LEU A 39 3.72 5.40 -2.99
CA LEU A 39 3.43 5.01 -1.61
C LEU A 39 3.38 3.50 -1.51
N ILE A 40 4.00 2.93 -0.47
CA ILE A 40 3.93 1.50 -0.19
C ILE A 40 3.65 1.24 1.29
N ALA A 41 2.86 0.22 1.56
CA ALA A 41 2.62 -0.34 2.87
C ALA A 41 2.91 -1.84 2.84
N SER A 42 3.38 -2.38 3.97
CA SER A 42 3.83 -3.77 4.05
C SER A 42 3.42 -4.38 5.39
N GLY A 43 2.77 -5.54 5.32
CA GLY A 43 2.52 -6.40 6.47
C GLY A 43 3.57 -7.51 6.57
N PHE A 44 3.18 -8.69 7.05
CA PHE A 44 4.07 -9.86 7.10
C PHE A 44 3.95 -10.75 5.86
N ASN A 45 2.74 -10.87 5.33
CA ASN A 45 2.39 -11.80 4.27
C ASN A 45 2.04 -11.09 2.97
N ALA A 46 1.71 -9.81 3.00
CA ALA A 46 1.28 -9.01 1.88
C ALA A 46 1.92 -7.63 1.90
N TRP A 47 1.94 -7.00 0.74
CA TRP A 47 2.28 -5.59 0.56
C TRP A 47 1.28 -4.97 -0.41
N GLY A 48 0.99 -3.70 -0.21
CA GLY A 48 0.16 -2.87 -1.08
C GLY A 48 0.95 -1.63 -1.48
N GLY A 49 0.82 -1.20 -2.73
CA GLY A 49 1.54 -0.04 -3.24
C GLY A 49 0.75 0.71 -4.29
N ILE A 50 0.86 2.04 -4.28
CA ILE A 50 0.34 2.89 -5.34
C ILE A 50 1.47 3.67 -6.00
N PHE A 51 1.44 3.76 -7.33
CA PHE A 51 2.48 4.38 -8.12
C PHE A 51 1.86 5.32 -9.15
N PHE A 52 2.44 6.51 -9.30
CA PHE A 52 2.06 7.46 -10.32
C PHE A 52 2.91 7.28 -11.57
N LEU A 53 2.27 7.17 -12.73
CA LEU A 53 2.94 7.18 -14.02
C LEU A 53 2.06 7.87 -15.07
N GLN A 54 2.63 8.89 -15.73
CA GLN A 54 2.01 9.58 -16.88
C GLN A 54 0.59 10.11 -16.61
N GLY A 55 0.39 10.80 -15.48
CA GLY A 55 -0.89 11.43 -15.17
C GLY A 55 -1.92 10.50 -14.54
N ARG A 56 -1.57 9.25 -14.22
CA ARG A 56 -2.48 8.26 -13.65
C ARG A 56 -1.86 7.49 -12.49
N TRP A 57 -2.71 7.06 -11.56
CA TRP A 57 -2.34 6.19 -10.46
C TRP A 57 -2.59 4.73 -10.78
N TYR A 58 -1.75 3.86 -10.24
CA TYR A 58 -1.83 2.41 -10.36
C TYR A 58 -1.73 1.82 -8.96
N GLY A 59 -2.78 1.11 -8.53
CA GLY A 59 -2.80 0.36 -7.27
C GLY A 59 -2.39 -1.09 -7.53
N LEU A 60 -1.43 -1.58 -6.74
CA LEU A 60 -0.87 -2.92 -6.85
C LEU A 60 -0.87 -3.60 -5.49
N GLY A 61 -0.92 -4.93 -5.53
CA GLY A 61 -0.79 -5.78 -4.38
C GLY A 61 0.03 -7.02 -4.69
N GLY A 62 0.79 -7.49 -3.71
CA GLY A 62 1.48 -8.77 -3.77
C GLY A 62 1.68 -9.34 -2.37
N GLY A 63 2.40 -10.45 -2.28
CA GLY A 63 2.64 -11.08 -0.99
C GLY A 63 3.46 -12.36 -1.07
N LYS A 64 3.69 -12.98 0.08
CA LYS A 64 4.33 -14.28 0.22
C LYS A 64 3.48 -15.33 -0.49
N ASN A 65 4.05 -15.95 -1.52
CA ASN A 65 3.36 -16.89 -2.41
C ASN A 65 2.20 -16.27 -3.22
N LEU A 66 2.08 -14.94 -3.25
CA LEU A 66 1.10 -14.21 -4.06
C LEU A 66 1.83 -13.42 -5.13
N ARG A 67 1.52 -13.69 -6.40
CA ARG A 67 2.12 -12.93 -7.50
C ARG A 67 1.66 -11.47 -7.42
N PRO A 68 2.57 -10.49 -7.61
CA PRO A 68 2.17 -9.10 -7.76
C PRO A 68 1.13 -8.93 -8.85
N ARG A 69 0.09 -8.15 -8.59
CA ARG A 69 -1.00 -7.89 -9.53
C ARG A 69 -1.43 -6.43 -9.48
N LEU A 70 -1.95 -5.96 -10.61
CA LEU A 70 -2.65 -4.68 -10.71
C LEU A 70 -4.05 -4.84 -10.11
N LEU A 71 -4.41 -3.94 -9.20
CA LEU A 71 -5.69 -3.93 -8.47
C LEU A 71 -6.63 -2.85 -9.02
N ALA A 72 -6.09 -1.67 -9.30
CA ALA A 72 -6.85 -0.53 -9.79
C ALA A 72 -5.97 0.43 -10.61
N MET A 73 -6.63 1.27 -11.41
CA MET A 73 -6.01 2.36 -12.16
C MET A 73 -6.94 3.57 -12.16
N GLY A 74 -6.38 4.78 -12.16
CA GLY A 74 -7.16 6.02 -12.28
C GLY A 74 -6.79 7.03 -11.21
N GLU A 75 -7.77 7.37 -10.37
CA GLU A 75 -7.58 8.31 -9.26
C GLU A 75 -6.74 7.71 -8.12
N ARG A 76 -6.02 8.59 -7.42
CA ARG A 76 -5.12 8.22 -6.31
C ARG A 76 -5.87 7.50 -5.19
N THR A 77 -7.01 8.04 -4.79
CA THR A 77 -7.86 7.51 -3.71
C THR A 77 -8.38 6.12 -4.03
N VAL A 78 -8.80 5.87 -5.27
CA VAL A 78 -9.27 4.55 -5.74
C VAL A 78 -8.14 3.53 -5.67
N CYS A 79 -6.95 3.89 -6.14
CA CYS A 79 -5.78 3.02 -6.09
C CYS A 79 -5.36 2.73 -4.65
N LEU A 80 -5.38 3.75 -3.79
CA LEU A 80 -5.03 3.63 -2.37
C LEU A 80 -6.00 2.70 -1.64
N ALA A 81 -7.30 2.91 -1.82
CA ALA A 81 -8.34 2.07 -1.23
C ALA A 81 -8.19 0.62 -1.68
N SER A 82 -8.03 0.38 -2.99
CA SER A 82 -7.87 -0.98 -3.53
C SER A 82 -6.64 -1.70 -2.97
N ALA A 83 -5.52 -0.99 -2.81
CA ALA A 83 -4.30 -1.54 -2.25
C ALA A 83 -4.36 -1.74 -0.72
N ASP A 84 -5.11 -0.89 -0.01
CA ASP A 84 -5.42 -1.08 1.42
C ASP A 84 -6.33 -2.29 1.65
N ASP A 85 -7.39 -2.44 0.85
CA ASP A 85 -8.28 -3.60 0.89
C ASP A 85 -7.49 -4.90 0.65
N TRP A 86 -6.57 -4.90 -0.33
CA TRP A 86 -5.67 -6.04 -0.56
C TRP A 86 -4.86 -6.42 0.68
N LEU A 87 -4.32 -5.44 1.40
CA LEU A 87 -3.58 -5.69 2.63
C LEU A 87 -4.47 -6.27 3.72
N ASN A 88 -5.67 -5.71 3.92
CA ASN A 88 -6.63 -6.22 4.90
C ASN A 88 -7.14 -7.63 4.55
N GLU A 89 -7.27 -7.98 3.27
CA GLU A 89 -7.69 -9.31 2.81
C GLU A 89 -6.60 -10.38 2.95
N ASN A 90 -5.32 -10.00 2.79
CA ASN A 90 -4.21 -10.95 2.66
C ASN A 90 -3.28 -10.99 3.88
N GLU A 91 -3.50 -10.13 4.87
CA GLU A 91 -2.90 -10.25 6.20
C GLU A 91 -3.82 -10.99 7.16
N THR A 92 -3.25 -11.70 8.12
CA THR A 92 -4.02 -12.27 9.24
C THR A 92 -3.87 -11.38 10.47
N ASP A 93 -4.91 -11.33 11.31
CA ASP A 93 -4.94 -10.52 12.55
C ASP A 93 -3.71 -10.75 13.43
N GLU A 94 -3.26 -12.00 13.59
CA GLU A 94 -2.04 -12.31 14.38
C GLU A 94 -0.77 -11.64 13.84
N SER A 95 -0.65 -11.46 12.52
CA SER A 95 0.46 -10.73 11.89
C SER A 95 0.25 -9.21 11.87
N ALA A 96 -0.98 -8.72 11.85
CA ALA A 96 -1.25 -7.28 12.00
C ALA A 96 -0.85 -6.77 13.40
N HIS A 97 -0.80 -7.65 14.40
CA HIS A 97 -0.50 -7.34 15.80
C HIS A 97 0.99 -7.27 16.17
N LYS A 98 1.89 -6.83 15.28
CA LYS A 98 3.14 -6.24 15.78
C LYS A 98 2.76 -5.03 16.63
N THR A 99 3.19 -5.01 17.90
CA THR A 99 2.95 -3.82 18.72
C THR A 99 3.51 -2.60 17.99
N ARG A 100 2.74 -1.52 17.89
CA ARG A 100 3.20 -0.24 17.29
C ARG A 100 4.58 0.16 17.81
N SER A 101 4.87 -0.15 19.08
CA SER A 101 6.20 -0.01 19.70
C SER A 101 7.32 -0.76 18.96
N TRP A 102 7.13 -2.03 18.57
CA TRP A 102 8.14 -2.81 17.84
C TRP A 102 8.39 -2.27 16.43
N LEU A 103 7.32 -1.86 15.75
CA LEU A 103 7.39 -1.31 14.39
C LEU A 103 8.18 0.00 14.34
N ASN A 104 8.08 0.81 15.40
CA ASN A 104 8.77 2.09 15.55
C ASN A 104 10.22 1.95 16.06
N GLN A 105 10.72 0.74 16.36
CA GLN A 105 12.12 0.56 16.71
C GLN A 105 13.01 0.74 15.47
N ALA A 106 14.30 0.98 15.68
CA ALA A 106 15.29 1.07 14.61
C ALA A 106 15.31 -0.20 13.74
N ALA A 107 15.52 0.01 12.44
CA ALA A 107 15.71 -1.06 11.46
C ALA A 107 16.80 -2.04 11.92
N THR A 108 16.55 -3.32 11.68
CA THR A 108 17.53 -4.37 12.07
C THR A 108 18.69 -4.42 11.08
N ASP A 109 19.87 -4.84 11.53
CA ASP A 109 21.05 -5.02 10.66
C ASP A 109 20.75 -5.90 9.43
N ARG A 110 19.94 -6.95 9.63
CA ARG A 110 19.50 -7.83 8.56
C ARG A 110 18.64 -7.10 7.52
N GLN A 111 17.76 -6.20 7.94
CA GLN A 111 16.99 -5.40 6.99
C GLN A 111 17.89 -4.43 6.23
N LEU A 112 18.80 -3.74 6.92
CA LEU A 112 19.74 -2.78 6.33
C LEU A 112 20.70 -3.44 5.32
N GLN A 113 21.06 -4.71 5.52
CA GLN A 113 21.92 -5.46 4.59
C GLN A 113 21.32 -5.56 3.17
N TYR A 114 19.98 -5.67 3.06
CA TYR A 114 19.29 -5.79 1.78
C TYR A 114 18.86 -4.44 1.21
N LEU A 115 19.03 -3.35 1.95
CA LEU A 115 18.74 -2.01 1.47
C LEU A 115 19.96 -1.38 0.76
N PRO A 116 19.71 -0.42 -0.14
CA PRO A 116 20.75 0.42 -0.73
C PRO A 116 21.63 1.09 0.34
N ALA A 117 22.89 1.39 -0.02
CA ALA A 117 23.90 1.84 0.93
C ALA A 117 23.54 3.15 1.62
N GLU A 118 22.75 3.98 0.96
CA GLU A 118 22.27 5.28 1.44
C GLU A 118 21.42 5.13 2.70
N TYR A 119 20.61 4.07 2.79
CA TYR A 119 19.76 3.79 3.96
C TYR A 119 20.52 3.14 5.12
N ARG A 120 21.74 2.64 4.91
CA ARG A 120 22.53 2.00 5.98
C ARG A 120 23.07 3.00 6.99
N GLN A 121 23.12 4.28 6.61
CA GLN A 121 23.55 5.38 7.47
C GLN A 121 22.35 6.19 8.00
N ASP A 122 21.13 5.81 7.64
CA ASP A 122 19.92 6.46 8.13
C ASP A 122 19.51 5.89 9.49
N PHE A 123 19.88 6.61 10.55
CA PHE A 123 19.54 6.25 11.94
C PHE A 123 18.06 6.49 12.28
N GLY A 124 17.30 7.14 11.40
CA GLY A 124 15.86 7.40 11.57
C GLY A 124 14.98 6.28 11.03
N LEU A 125 15.54 5.32 10.29
CA LEU A 125 14.76 4.28 9.63
C LEU A 125 14.18 3.30 10.63
N THR A 126 12.86 3.26 10.71
CA THR A 126 12.13 2.30 11.55
C THR A 126 12.08 0.91 10.92
N ARG A 127 11.81 -0.13 11.72
CA ARG A 127 11.58 -1.50 11.21
C ARG A 127 10.42 -1.57 10.23
N TYR A 128 9.38 -0.76 10.44
CA TYR A 128 8.26 -0.68 9.53
C TYR A 128 8.71 -0.14 8.16
N GLN A 129 9.33 1.04 8.13
CA GLN A 129 9.80 1.67 6.90
C GLN A 129 10.83 0.79 6.17
N ALA A 130 11.74 0.14 6.90
CA ALA A 130 12.66 -0.81 6.30
C ALA A 130 11.94 -2.00 5.64
N SER A 131 10.87 -2.51 6.26
CA SER A 131 10.07 -3.61 5.68
C SER A 131 9.32 -3.16 4.42
N ALA A 132 8.79 -1.95 4.41
CA ALA A 132 8.15 -1.32 3.26
C ALA A 132 9.14 -1.15 2.08
N LEU A 133 10.33 -0.60 2.35
CA LEU A 133 11.39 -0.46 1.35
C LEU A 133 11.87 -1.82 0.80
N LEU A 134 11.96 -2.84 1.65
CA LEU A 134 12.33 -4.19 1.21
C LEU A 134 11.25 -4.82 0.34
N ALA A 135 9.97 -4.63 0.68
CA ALA A 135 8.86 -5.08 -0.16
C ALA A 135 8.95 -4.46 -1.56
N PHE A 136 9.20 -3.16 -1.65
CA PHE A 136 9.45 -2.50 -2.93
C PHE A 136 10.69 -3.08 -3.63
N THR A 137 11.83 -3.17 -2.94
CA THR A 137 13.11 -3.62 -3.50
C THR A 137 13.00 -5.02 -4.12
N PHE A 138 12.37 -5.97 -3.43
CA PHE A 138 12.20 -7.33 -3.92
C PHE A 138 11.19 -7.46 -5.05
N ASN A 139 10.21 -6.55 -5.13
CA ASN A 139 9.15 -6.60 -6.15
C ASN A 139 9.35 -5.57 -7.28
N LYS A 140 10.42 -4.78 -7.25
CA LYS A 140 10.65 -3.64 -8.15
C LYS A 140 10.45 -4.00 -9.62
N SER A 141 11.05 -5.10 -10.09
CA SER A 141 10.92 -5.53 -11.49
C SER A 141 9.47 -5.83 -11.88
N ALA A 142 8.72 -6.52 -11.00
CA ALA A 142 7.33 -6.88 -11.27
C ALA A 142 6.42 -5.65 -11.21
N ILE A 143 6.65 -4.76 -10.25
CA ILE A 143 5.96 -3.47 -10.13
C ILE A 143 6.17 -2.65 -11.41
N THR A 144 7.43 -2.45 -11.82
CA THR A 144 7.75 -1.69 -13.03
C THR A 144 7.05 -2.30 -14.24
N GLN A 145 7.12 -3.62 -14.43
CA GLN A 145 6.48 -4.30 -15.56
C GLN A 145 4.95 -4.09 -15.57
N LEU A 146 4.29 -4.24 -14.42
CA LEU A 146 2.83 -4.07 -14.31
C LEU A 146 2.40 -2.63 -14.61
N VAL A 147 3.11 -1.64 -14.04
CA VAL A 147 2.76 -0.23 -14.24
C VAL A 147 3.02 0.21 -15.68
N THR A 148 4.15 -0.21 -16.29
CA THR A 148 4.45 0.16 -17.68
C THR A 148 3.52 -0.53 -18.68
N SER A 149 3.23 -1.82 -18.49
CA SER A 149 2.31 -2.55 -19.38
C SER A 149 0.90 -1.96 -19.33
N ALA A 150 0.38 -1.71 -18.14
CA ALA A 150 -0.93 -1.12 -17.96
C ALA A 150 -1.03 0.30 -18.55
N SER A 151 0.05 1.09 -18.44
CA SER A 151 0.14 2.42 -19.06
C SER A 151 0.14 2.36 -20.60
N ASP A 152 0.85 1.40 -21.18
CA ASP A 152 0.93 1.25 -22.63
C ASP A 152 -0.36 0.72 -23.24
N ASP A 153 -1.06 -0.20 -22.55
CA ASP A 153 -2.34 -0.74 -23.01
C ASP A 153 -3.42 0.34 -23.07
N GLU A 154 -3.48 1.23 -22.06
CA GLU A 154 -4.39 2.37 -22.09
C GLU A 154 -4.06 3.34 -23.23
N ARG A 155 -2.78 3.66 -23.44
CA ARG A 155 -2.36 4.54 -24.53
C ARG A 155 -2.71 4.01 -25.92
N ARG A 156 -2.88 2.69 -26.07
CA ARG A 156 -3.35 2.08 -27.31
C ARG A 156 -4.87 2.11 -27.47
N ALA A 157 -5.60 2.23 -26.36
CA ALA A 157 -7.06 2.23 -26.35
C ALA A 157 -7.67 3.63 -26.53
N ALA A 158 -6.89 4.70 -26.28
CA ALA A 158 -7.27 6.11 -26.46
C ALA A 158 -6.97 6.64 -27.87
#